data_AF-A0A496QYS3-F1
#
_entry.id   AF-A0A496QYS3-F1
#
_cell.length_a   1.000
_cell.length_b   1.000
_cell.length_c   1.000
_cell.angle_alpha   90.00
_cell.angle_beta   90.00
_cell.angle_gamma   90.00
#
_symmetry.space_group_name_H-M   'P 1'
#
loop_
_entity.id
_entity.type
_entity.pdbx_description
1 polymer ?
#
loop_
_entity_poly.entity_id
_entity_poly.type
_entity_poly.pdbx_seq_one_letter_code
_entity_poly.pdbx_strand_id
1 'polypeptide(L)' 'MKIKKEYRIKGAGEQLLKVTRETQAGFSVVITKMESGWKEEKNEFMPRSLFETCLRTDYLVPISL' A
#
# COMPACT_ATOMS: atom_id res chain seq x y z
N MET A 1 5.76 8.37 -16.51
CA MET A 1 5.62 9.02 -15.20
C MET A 1 5.40 7.93 -14.14
N LYS A 2 6.36 7.66 -13.26
CA LYS A 2 6.20 6.62 -12.20
C LYS A 2 5.37 7.22 -11.07
N ILE A 3 4.10 6.85 -10.98
CA ILE A 3 3.27 7.15 -9.81
C ILE A 3 3.90 6.37 -8.64
N LYS A 4 4.56 7.07 -7.71
CA LYS A 4 5.03 6.49 -6.45
C LYS A 4 4.10 7.02 -5.36
N LYS A 5 2.97 6.35 -5.14
CA LYS A 5 2.11 6.60 -3.98
C LYS A 5 2.42 5.53 -2.93
N GLU A 6 2.95 5.95 -1.79
CA GLU A 6 3.29 5.07 -0.66
C GLU A 6 2.40 5.41 0.54
N TYR A 7 2.00 4.37 1.26
CA TYR A 7 1.06 4.45 2.37
C TYR A 7 1.59 3.61 3.54
N ARG A 8 1.39 4.09 4.76
CA ARG A 8 1.55 3.28 5.97
C ARG A 8 0.26 2.51 6.24
N ILE A 9 0.38 1.24 6.61
CA ILE A 9 -0.77 0.40 6.99
C ILE A 9 -1.01 0.53 8.50
N LYS A 10 -2.19 1.03 8.90
CA LYS A 10 -2.55 1.22 10.31
C LYS A 10 -2.72 -0.13 11.01
N GLY A 11 -2.09 -0.28 12.19
CA GLY A 11 -2.20 -1.50 13.01
C GLY A 11 -1.31 -2.66 12.56
N ALA A 12 -0.52 -2.50 11.50
CA ALA A 12 0.30 -3.58 10.91
C ALA A 12 1.80 -3.51 11.27
N GLY A 13 2.19 -2.67 12.23
CA GLY A 13 3.61 -2.46 12.57
C GLY A 13 4.36 -1.66 11.49
N GLU A 14 5.62 -1.99 11.24
CA GLU A 14 6.45 -1.38 10.18
C GLU A 14 6.11 -1.97 8.80
N GLN A 15 4.87 -1.72 8.35
CA GLN A 15 4.38 -2.14 7.04
C GLN A 15 4.00 -0.95 6.15
N LEU A 16 4.44 -1.03 4.90
CA LEU A 16 4.22 -0.05 3.87
C LEU A 16 3.50 -0.68 2.69
N LEU A 17 2.60 0.07 2.07
CA LEU A 17 1.96 -0.29 0.80
C LEU A 17 2.38 0.72 -0.25
N LYS A 18 2.92 0.23 -1.37
CA LYS A 18 3.31 1.03 -2.52
C LYS A 18 2.45 0.67 -3.71
N VAL A 19 1.77 1.65 -4.29
CA VAL A 19 1.08 1.46 -5.58
C VAL A 19 2.11 1.46 -6.70
N THR A 20 2.15 0.39 -7.48
CA THR A 20 3.07 0.23 -8.62
C THR A 20 2.38 0.45 -9.95
N ARG A 21 1.07 0.17 -10.03
CA ARG A 21 0.24 0.41 -11.19
C ARG A 21 -1.21 0.67 -10.79
N GLU A 22 -1.85 1.61 -11.47
CA GLU A 22 -3.29 1.85 -11.38
C GLU A 22 -3.97 1.42 -12.68
N THR A 23 -5.11 0.76 -12.57
CA THR A 23 -6.00 0.38 -13.68
C THR A 23 -7.44 0.75 -13.34
N GLN A 24 -8.37 0.56 -14.28
CA GLN A 24 -9.80 0.77 -14.01
C GLN A 24 -10.31 -0.18 -12.90
N ALA A 25 -9.82 -1.42 -12.88
CA ALA A 25 -10.24 -2.44 -11.92
C ALA A 25 -9.67 -2.24 -10.51
N GLY A 26 -8.52 -1.58 -10.37
CA GLY A 26 -7.85 -1.40 -9.08
C GLY A 26 -6.37 -1.10 -9.20
N PHE A 27 -5.60 -1.60 -8.23
CA PHE A 27 -4.21 -1.22 -8.01
C PHE A 27 -3.33 -2.47 -7.87
N SER A 28 -2.26 -2.55 -8.65
CA SER A 28 -1.15 -3.42 -8.32
C SER A 28 -0.33 -2.73 -7.24
N VAL A 29 -0.05 -3.45 -6.16
CA VAL A 29 0.64 -2.93 -4.99
C VAL A 29 1.77 -3.85 -4.56
N VAL A 30 2.79 -3.28 -3.93
CA VAL A 30 3.81 -4.00 -3.19
C VAL A 30 3.62 -3.67 -1.71
N ILE A 31 3.41 -4.69 -0.90
CA ILE A 31 3.40 -4.57 0.56
C ILE A 31 4.80 -4.95 1.05
N THR A 32 5.43 -4.03 1.77
CA THR A 32 6.73 -4.24 2.41
C THR A 32 6.53 -4.35 3.91
N LYS A 33 7.01 -5.43 4.51
CA LYS A 33 7.07 -5.60 5.96
C LYS A 33 8.53 -5.58 6.41
N MET A 34 8.83 -4.74 7.40
CA MET A 34 10.11 -4.73 8.10
C MET A 34 9.94 -5.47 9.43
N GLU A 35 10.74 -6.51 9.66
CA GLU A 35 10.72 -7.27 10.91
C GLU A 35 12.13 -7.72 11.26
N SER A 36 12.65 -7.26 12.41
CA SER A 36 13.93 -7.71 12.99
C SER A 36 15.12 -7.68 12.01
N GLY A 37 15.23 -6.62 11.20
CA GLY A 37 16.31 -6.45 10.21
C GLY A 37 16.07 -7.17 8.88
N TRP A 38 14.96 -7.91 8.75
CA TRP A 38 14.55 -8.55 7.50
C TRP A 38 13.44 -7.76 6.81
N LYS A 39 13.49 -7.77 5.48
CA LYS A 39 12.52 -7.13 4.62
C LYS A 39 11.79 -8.20 3.81
N GLU A 40 10.47 -8.25 3.94
CA GLU A 40 9.60 -9.08 3.12
C GLU A 40 8.81 -8.20 2.16
N GLU A 41 8.73 -8.59 0.88
CA GLU A 41 7.93 -7.91 -0.13
C GLU A 41 6.90 -8.87 -0.73
N LYS A 42 5.64 -8.43 -0.79
CA LYS A 42 4.55 -9.17 -1.41
C LYS A 42 3.90 -8.32 -2.50
N ASN A 43 3.82 -8.87 -3.70
CA ASN A 43 3.08 -8.26 -4.81
C ASN A 43 1.61 -8.71 -4.72
N GLU A 44 0.69 -7.76 -4.74
CA GLU A 44 -0.74 -8.03 -4.63
C GLU A 44 -1.54 -7.16 -5.60
N PHE A 45 -2.77 -7.60 -5.89
CA PHE A 45 -3.76 -6.77 -6.54
C PHE A 45 -4.84 -6.36 -5.54
N MET A 46 -5.07 -5.06 -5.41
CA MET A 46 -6.09 -4.49 -4.55
C MET A 46 -7.22 -3.90 -5.42
N PRO A 47 -8.47 -4.39 -5.29
CA PRO A 47 -9.62 -3.79 -5.97
C PRO A 47 -9.77 -2.32 -5.60
N ARG A 48 -10.25 -1.50 -6.54
CA ARG A 48 -10.42 -0.05 -6.34
C ARG A 48 -11.27 0.27 -5.11
N SER A 49 -12.41 -0.42 -4.95
CA SER A 49 -13.33 -0.23 -3.82
C SER A 49 -12.69 -0.52 -2.46
N LEU A 50 -11.82 -1.53 -2.38
CA LEU A 50 -11.08 -1.85 -1.16
C LEU A 50 -10.07 -0.75 -0.84
N PHE A 51 -9.28 -0.33 -1.84
CA PHE A 51 -8.28 0.72 -1.68
C PHE A 51 -8.91 2.05 -1.20
N GLU A 52 -10.00 2.48 -1.84
CA GLU A 52 -10.75 3.69 -1.47
C GLU A 52 -11.38 3.57 -0.07
N THR A 53 -11.89 2.38 0.29
CA THR A 53 -12.38 2.13 1.63
C THR A 53 -11.27 2.25 2.67
N CYS A 54 -10.10 1.66 2.41
CA CYS A 54 -8.95 1.74 3.31
C CYS A 54 -8.44 3.18 3.47
N LEU A 55 -8.50 4.01 2.44
CA LEU A 55 -8.20 5.45 2.56
C LEU A 55 -9.24 6.16 3.42
N ARG A 56 -10.53 5.93 3.17
CA ARG A 56 -11.64 6.56 3.88
C ARG A 56 -11.68 6.21 5.37
N THR A 57 -11.20 5.03 5.76
CA THR A 57 -11.18 4.55 7.15
C THR A 57 -9.84 4.78 7.86
N ASP A 58 -8.94 5.55 7.25
CA ASP A 58 -7.56 5.77 7.73
C ASP A 58 -6.76 4.49 7.95
N TYR A 59 -7.12 3.40 7.26
CA TYR A 59 -6.35 2.15 7.28
C TYR A 59 -5.08 2.29 6.44
N LEU A 60 -5.16 2.97 5.29
CA LEU A 60 -4.01 3.41 4.52
C LEU A 60 -3.79 4.90 4.75
N VAL A 61 -2.69 5.23 5.41
CA VAL A 61 -2.31 6.62 5.69
C VAL A 61 -1.25 7.05 4.66
N PRO A 62 -1.51 8.05 3.80
CA PRO A 62 -0.53 8.52 2.83
C PRO A 62 0.76 8.94 3.55
N ILE A 63 1.90 8.50 3.01
CA ILE A 63 3.18 9.03 3.43
C ILE A 63 3.41 10.25 2.55
N SER A 64 3.24 11.44 3.12
CA SER A 64 3.60 12.68 2.46
C SER A 64 5.10 12.65 2.15
N LEU A 65 5.45 12.79 0.87
CA LEU A 65 6.78 13.24 0.44
C LEU A 65 6.87 14.75 0.60
#